data_AF-A0A929CRM6-F1
#
_entry.id   AF-A0A929CRM6-F1
#
_cell.length_a   1.000
_cell.length_b   1.000
_cell.length_c   1.000
_cell.angle_alpha   90.00
_cell.angle_beta   90.00
_cell.angle_gamma   90.00
#
_symmetry.space_group_name_H-M   'P 1'
#
loop_
_entity.id
_entity.type
_entity.pdbx_description
1 polymer ?
#
loop_
_entity_poly.entity_id
_entity_poly.type
_entity_poly.pdbx_seq_one_letter_code
_entity_poly.pdbx_strand_id
1 'polypeptide(L)'
;LYFQYLVDSVTITILDTINPVKFSWKCNKAVTWIQGENTPYDNSDDVFLINGTSQGVSTFGNSFITEITDPLGDAFSCTWINSGTQNISFPGLDVSSGIIDYILQDNCNNMVNYYFNGDLFYYKYFSNAY
;
A
#
# COMPACT_ATOMS: atom_id res chain seq x y z
N LEU A 1 -18.31 3.50 10.51
CA LEU A 1 -17.76 4.83 10.11
C LEU A 1 -17.15 4.73 8.71
N TYR A 2 -17.34 5.71 7.83
CA TYR A 2 -16.72 5.77 6.50
C TYR A 2 -16.04 7.12 6.33
N PHE A 3 -14.77 7.12 5.91
CA PHE A 3 -14.03 8.35 5.65
C PHE A 3 -13.22 8.22 4.36
N GLN A 4 -12.95 9.37 3.75
CA GLN A 4 -12.20 9.48 2.50
C GLN A 4 -10.89 10.23 2.76
N TYR A 5 -9.80 9.66 2.28
CA TYR A 5 -8.49 10.29 2.22
C TYR A 5 -8.26 10.82 0.81
N LEU A 6 -8.31 12.14 0.67
CA LEU A 6 -7.84 12.83 -0.52
C LEU A 6 -6.52 13.52 -0.18
N VAL A 7 -5.46 13.13 -0.88
CA VAL A 7 -4.16 13.78 -0.79
C VAL A 7 -3.88 14.39 -2.14
N ASP A 8 -4.02 15.71 -2.26
CA ASP A 8 -3.86 16.42 -3.54
C ASP A 8 -2.42 16.38 -4.06
N SER A 9 -1.44 16.51 -3.15
CA SER A 9 -0.02 16.34 -3.43
C SER A 9 0.80 16.34 -2.13
N VAL A 10 1.68 15.37 -1.97
CA VAL A 10 2.73 15.35 -0.94
C VAL A 10 4.08 15.16 -1.61
N THR A 11 5.13 15.76 -1.04
CA THR A 11 6.52 15.52 -1.42
C THR A 11 7.37 15.35 -0.17
N ILE A 12 8.05 14.22 -0.07
CA ILE A 12 9.06 13.93 0.95
C ILE A 12 10.43 14.13 0.31
N THR A 13 11.31 14.87 1.00
CA THR A 13 12.71 15.00 0.62
C THR A 13 13.57 14.21 1.60
N ILE A 14 14.30 13.22 1.10
CA ILE A 14 15.21 12.40 1.90
C ILE A 14 16.56 13.09 1.94
N LEU A 15 16.93 13.58 3.12
CA LEU A 15 18.17 14.34 3.34
C LEU A 15 19.36 13.46 3.74
N ASP A 16 19.11 12.21 4.13
CA ASP A 16 20.15 11.25 4.54
C ASP A 16 20.79 10.56 3.31
N THR A 17 21.23 11.37 2.35
CA THR A 17 21.91 10.94 1.13
C THR A 17 22.87 12.04 0.66
N ILE A 18 23.94 11.68 -0.05
CA ILE A 18 24.89 12.66 -0.61
C ILE A 18 24.18 13.66 -1.53
N ASN A 19 23.19 13.17 -2.30
CA ASN A 19 22.33 13.98 -3.15
C ASN A 19 20.88 13.75 -2.73
N PRO A 20 20.20 14.74 -2.12
CA PRO A 20 18.83 14.59 -1.67
C PRO A 20 17.90 14.09 -2.77
N VAL A 21 17.18 13.02 -2.48
CA VAL A 21 16.17 12.44 -3.39
C VAL A 21 14.76 12.80 -2.91
N LYS A 22 13.81 12.78 -3.84
CA LYS A 22 12.41 13.13 -3.55
C LYS A 22 11.49 11.98 -3.88
N PHE A 23 10.50 11.78 -3.02
CA PHE A 23 9.36 10.91 -3.28
C PHE A 23 8.10 11.77 -3.21
N SER A 24 7.22 11.67 -4.20
CA SER A 24 5.96 12.40 -4.20
C SER A 24 4.80 11.51 -4.57
N TRP A 25 3.62 11.81 -4.02
CA TRP A 25 2.39 11.13 -4.40
C TRP A 25 1.16 12.00 -4.16
N LYS A 26 0.08 11.63 -4.83
CA LYS A 26 -1.29 12.05 -4.56
C LYS A 26 -2.20 10.83 -4.60
N CYS A 27 -3.32 10.87 -3.89
CA CYS A 27 -4.24 9.74 -3.86
C CYS A 27 -5.69 10.18 -3.63
N ASN A 28 -6.60 9.32 -4.04
CA ASN A 28 -8.01 9.35 -3.68
C ASN A 28 -8.37 7.96 -3.17
N LYS A 29 -8.47 7.82 -1.85
CA LYS A 29 -8.76 6.55 -1.18
C LYS A 29 -9.96 6.67 -0.27
N ALA A 30 -10.78 5.63 -0.25
CA ALA A 30 -11.88 5.46 0.68
C ALA A 30 -11.51 4.40 1.70
N VAL A 31 -11.89 4.61 2.96
CA VAL A 31 -11.69 3.64 4.03
C VAL A 31 -13.01 3.37 4.73
N THR A 32 -13.30 2.08 4.90
CA THR A 32 -14.53 1.59 5.52
C THR A 32 -14.17 0.79 6.76
N TRP A 33 -14.70 1.16 7.91
CA TRP A 33 -14.59 0.38 9.15
C TRP A 33 -15.59 -0.78 9.10
N ILE A 34 -15.09 -2.03 9.17
CA ILE A 34 -15.90 -3.24 8.96
C ILE A 34 -16.02 -4.15 10.20
N GLN A 35 -15.21 -3.94 11.24
CA GLN A 35 -15.23 -4.71 12.49
C GLN A 35 -14.67 -3.86 13.65
N GLY A 36 -15.20 -4.01 14.87
CA GLY A 36 -14.74 -3.29 16.08
C GLY A 36 -15.60 -2.09 16.49
N GLU A 37 -16.59 -1.70 15.68
CA GLU A 37 -17.39 -0.48 15.97
C GLU A 37 -18.24 -0.55 17.25
N ASN A 38 -18.47 -1.74 17.80
CA ASN A 38 -19.28 -1.95 19.00
C ASN A 38 -18.45 -2.07 20.29
N THR A 39 -17.11 -1.98 20.21
CA THR A 39 -16.16 -2.10 21.32
C THR A 39 -15.46 -0.74 21.56
N PRO A 40 -16.20 0.32 21.93
CA PRO A 40 -15.59 1.64 22.10
C PRO A 40 -14.46 1.60 23.14
N TYR A 41 -13.37 2.31 22.85
CA TYR A 41 -12.12 2.35 23.62
C TYR A 41 -11.22 1.10 23.52
N ASP A 42 -11.66 0.05 22.82
CA ASP A 42 -10.80 -1.03 22.38
C ASP A 42 -10.64 -0.91 20.87
N ASN A 43 -9.47 -0.48 20.43
CA ASN A 43 -9.16 -0.37 19.01
C ASN A 43 -8.41 -1.61 18.50
N SER A 44 -8.11 -2.59 19.36
CA SER A 44 -7.28 -3.74 18.99
C SER A 44 -8.00 -4.73 18.07
N ASP A 45 -9.34 -4.70 18.06
CA ASP A 45 -10.19 -5.53 17.21
C ASP A 45 -10.72 -4.79 15.96
N ASP A 46 -10.24 -3.57 15.72
CA ASP A 46 -10.62 -2.75 14.57
C ASP A 46 -10.07 -3.29 13.25
N VAL A 47 -10.96 -3.42 12.27
CA VAL A 47 -10.61 -3.81 10.90
C VAL A 47 -11.22 -2.84 9.90
N PHE A 48 -10.39 -2.40 8.96
CA PHE A 48 -10.72 -1.46 7.90
C PHE A 48 -10.44 -2.07 6.54
N LEU A 49 -11.20 -1.61 5.54
CA LEU A 49 -10.94 -1.86 4.12
C LEU A 49 -10.63 -0.55 3.41
N ILE A 50 -9.54 -0.55 2.66
CA ILE A 50 -9.06 0.60 1.89
C ILE A 50 -9.27 0.30 0.41
N ASN A 51 -9.84 1.26 -0.33
CA ASN A 51 -9.98 1.18 -1.78
C ASN A 51 -9.62 2.51 -2.45
N GLY A 52 -9.24 2.49 -3.73
CA GLY A 52 -8.98 3.70 -4.51
C GLY A 52 -7.65 3.70 -5.25
N THR A 53 -7.17 4.89 -5.60
CA THR A 53 -6.04 5.07 -6.50
C THR A 53 -4.98 6.01 -5.93
N SER A 54 -3.74 5.83 -6.39
CA SER A 54 -2.64 6.76 -6.12
C SER A 54 -1.79 6.95 -7.38
N GLN A 55 -1.09 8.07 -7.46
CA GLN A 55 -0.03 8.26 -8.46
C GLN A 55 1.07 9.14 -7.89
N GLY A 56 2.28 8.99 -8.39
CA GLY A 56 3.42 9.69 -7.83
C GLY A 56 4.69 9.56 -8.65
N VAL A 57 5.79 10.02 -8.06
CA VAL A 57 7.14 9.90 -8.59
C VAL A 57 8.03 9.29 -7.51
N SER A 58 8.69 8.18 -7.87
CA SER A 58 9.62 7.46 -7.01
C SER A 58 10.93 8.25 -6.78
N THR A 59 11.74 7.81 -5.82
CA THR A 59 13.07 8.38 -5.56
C THR A 59 14.03 8.27 -6.75
N PHE A 60 13.74 7.39 -7.72
CA PHE A 60 14.47 7.24 -8.97
C PHE A 60 13.96 8.15 -10.10
N GLY A 61 12.97 9.00 -9.84
CA GLY A 61 12.37 9.89 -10.83
C GLY A 61 11.32 9.23 -11.74
N ASN A 62 11.07 7.93 -11.58
CA ASN A 62 10.06 7.22 -12.36
C ASN A 62 8.66 7.50 -11.82
N SER A 63 7.73 7.85 -12.71
CA SER A 63 6.32 7.96 -12.38
C SER A 63 5.71 6.59 -12.11
N PHE A 64 4.77 6.53 -11.18
CA PHE A 64 3.98 5.33 -10.90
C PHE A 64 2.51 5.67 -10.72
N ILE A 65 1.64 4.73 -11.03
CA ILE A 65 0.20 4.78 -10.76
C ILE A 65 -0.19 3.45 -10.11
N THR A 66 -0.98 3.51 -9.04
CA THR A 66 -1.53 2.33 -8.35
C THR A 66 -3.04 2.39 -8.30
N GLU A 67 -3.68 1.25 -8.48
CA GLU A 67 -5.13 1.07 -8.33
C GLU A 67 -5.39 -0.18 -7.49
N ILE A 68 -6.14 -0.02 -6.41
CA ILE A 68 -6.57 -1.15 -5.58
C ILE A 68 -7.68 -1.88 -6.34
N THR A 69 -7.45 -3.16 -6.63
CA THR A 69 -8.36 -4.02 -7.40
C THR A 69 -9.23 -4.87 -6.48
N ASP A 70 -8.66 -5.37 -5.38
CA ASP A 70 -9.40 -5.94 -4.25
C ASP A 70 -9.09 -5.11 -3.00
N PRO A 71 -10.10 -4.68 -2.22
CA PRO A 71 -9.89 -3.80 -1.08
C PRO A 71 -8.79 -4.28 -0.15
N LEU A 72 -7.88 -3.37 0.21
CA LEU A 72 -6.77 -3.68 1.08
C LEU A 72 -7.25 -3.76 2.53
N GLY A 73 -6.94 -4.86 3.22
CA GLY A 73 -7.25 -5.02 4.63
C GLY A 73 -6.22 -4.34 5.52
N ASP A 74 -6.69 -3.51 6.44
CA ASP A 74 -5.90 -2.82 7.45
C ASP A 74 -6.54 -3.10 8.82
N ALA A 75 -5.86 -3.87 9.66
CA ALA A 75 -6.38 -4.28 10.96
C ALA A 75 -5.42 -3.80 12.03
N PHE A 76 -5.90 -3.20 13.11
CA PHE A 76 -5.00 -2.69 14.16
C PHE A 76 -4.27 -3.79 14.94
N SER A 77 -4.76 -5.02 14.86
CA SER A 77 -4.05 -6.22 15.31
C SER A 77 -2.88 -6.63 14.41
N CYS A 78 -2.71 -5.97 13.26
CA CYS A 78 -1.63 -6.21 12.30
C CYS A 78 -0.96 -4.91 11.87
N THR A 79 0.37 -4.83 12.02
CA THR A 79 1.13 -3.63 11.61
C THR A 79 1.13 -3.40 10.09
N TRP A 80 0.77 -4.41 9.31
CA TRP A 80 0.88 -4.41 7.85
C TRP A 80 -0.49 -4.50 7.19
N ILE A 81 -0.58 -4.05 5.94
CA ILE A 81 -1.71 -4.42 5.08
C ILE A 81 -1.70 -5.93 4.94
N ASN A 82 -2.77 -6.57 5.40
CA ASN A 82 -2.81 -8.02 5.57
C ASN A 82 -3.51 -8.73 4.40
N SER A 83 -4.20 -8.02 3.52
CA SER A 83 -4.97 -8.64 2.45
C SER A 83 -5.29 -7.67 1.32
N GLY A 84 -5.74 -8.22 0.19
CA GLY A 84 -6.19 -7.47 -0.98
C GLY A 84 -5.14 -7.42 -2.08
N THR A 85 -5.49 -6.79 -3.20
CA THR A 85 -4.64 -6.73 -4.38
C THR A 85 -4.63 -5.32 -4.94
N GLN A 86 -3.48 -4.90 -5.49
CA GLN A 86 -3.38 -3.66 -6.24
C GLN A 86 -2.56 -3.83 -7.50
N ASN A 87 -3.01 -3.19 -8.57
CA ASN A 87 -2.24 -2.99 -9.77
C ASN A 87 -1.26 -1.83 -9.57
N ILE A 88 -0.06 -1.98 -10.12
CA ILE A 88 0.92 -0.90 -10.22
C ILE A 88 1.37 -0.77 -11.67
N SER A 89 1.55 0.46 -12.12
CA SER A 89 2.07 0.76 -13.45
C SER A 89 3.17 1.82 -13.40
N PHE A 90 4.11 1.72 -14.33
CA PHE A 90 5.28 2.58 -14.48
C PHE A 90 5.36 3.09 -15.92
N PRO A 91 4.62 4.15 -16.27
CA PRO A 91 4.60 4.67 -17.63
C PRO A 91 6.00 5.03 -18.11
N GLY A 92 6.37 4.53 -19.30
CA GLY A 92 7.66 4.82 -19.93
C GLY A 92 8.81 3.90 -19.53
N LEU A 93 8.58 2.85 -18.73
CA LEU A 93 9.56 1.80 -18.46
C LEU A 93 9.25 0.53 -19.27
N ASP A 94 10.29 -0.26 -19.56
CA ASP A 94 10.17 -1.55 -20.28
C ASP A 94 9.28 -2.55 -19.53
N VAL A 95 9.40 -2.57 -18.20
CA VAL A 95 8.48 -3.28 -17.31
C VAL A 95 7.46 -2.27 -16.80
N SER A 96 6.35 -2.16 -17.54
CA SER A 96 5.39 -1.06 -17.36
C SER A 96 4.27 -1.35 -16.37
N SER A 97 4.11 -2.58 -15.88
CA SER A 97 3.04 -2.93 -14.95
C SER A 97 3.28 -4.21 -14.16
N GLY A 98 2.64 -4.30 -12.99
CA GLY A 98 2.63 -5.48 -12.14
C GLY A 98 1.44 -5.51 -11.19
N ILE A 99 1.37 -6.58 -10.41
CA ILE A 99 0.37 -6.80 -9.36
C ILE A 99 1.09 -6.98 -8.03
N ILE A 100 0.54 -6.38 -6.99
CA ILE A 100 0.96 -6.56 -5.60
C ILE A 100 -0.19 -7.25 -4.89
N ASP A 101 0.05 -8.46 -4.42
CA ASP A 101 -0.91 -9.31 -3.73
C ASP A 101 -0.51 -9.47 -2.25
N TYR A 102 -1.36 -8.97 -1.36
CA TYR A 102 -1.18 -9.00 0.08
C TYR A 102 -1.81 -10.27 0.65
N ILE A 103 -1.02 -11.09 1.32
CA ILE A 103 -1.38 -12.48 1.60
C ILE A 103 -2.04 -12.61 2.96
N LEU A 104 -3.37 -12.77 3.00
CA LEU A 104 -4.12 -12.93 4.25
C LEU A 104 -3.64 -14.11 5.11
N GLN A 105 -3.20 -15.20 4.47
CA GLN A 105 -2.74 -16.38 5.20
C GLN A 105 -1.31 -16.25 5.76
N ASP A 106 -0.65 -15.09 5.59
CA ASP A 106 0.70 -14.89 6.11
C ASP A 106 0.76 -14.68 7.63
N ASN A 107 -0.39 -14.57 8.30
CA ASN A 107 -0.49 -14.29 9.74
C ASN A 107 0.26 -13.01 10.17
N CYS A 108 0.13 -11.93 9.39
CA CYS A 108 0.75 -10.63 9.64
C CYS A 108 2.29 -10.65 9.63
N ASN A 109 2.89 -11.48 8.78
CA ASN A 109 4.34 -11.57 8.62
C ASN A 109 4.91 -10.66 7.52
N ASN A 110 4.11 -9.71 7.02
CA ASN A 110 4.47 -8.76 5.97
C ASN A 110 4.89 -9.44 4.66
N MET A 111 4.15 -10.48 4.26
CA MET A 111 4.38 -11.19 3.02
C MET A 111 3.48 -10.65 1.91
N VAL A 112 4.11 -10.38 0.78
CA VAL A 112 3.46 -9.91 -0.44
C VAL A 112 4.05 -10.65 -1.63
N ASN A 113 3.19 -10.99 -2.59
CA ASN A 113 3.62 -11.50 -3.89
C ASN A 113 3.65 -10.34 -4.88
N TYR A 114 4.79 -10.21 -5.57
CA TYR A 114 4.93 -9.26 -6.67
C TYR A 114 4.95 -10.00 -8.00
N TYR A 115 4.02 -9.66 -8.87
CA TYR A 115 3.94 -10.20 -10.23
C TYR A 115 4.33 -9.13 -11.23
N PHE A 116 5.20 -9.47 -12.18
CA PHE A 116 5.52 -8.64 -13.34
C PHE A 116 5.24 -9.45 -14.60
N ASN A 117 4.46 -8.88 -15.53
CA ASN A 117 4.04 -9.56 -16.77
C ASN A 117 3.37 -10.94 -16.53
N GLY A 118 2.75 -11.14 -15.36
CA GLY A 118 2.09 -12.39 -14.98
C GLY A 118 2.98 -13.40 -14.25
N ASP A 119 4.30 -13.18 -14.22
CA ASP A 119 5.24 -14.07 -13.52
C ASP A 119 5.53 -13.55 -12.10
N LEU A 120 5.59 -14.48 -11.13
CA LEU A 120 6.01 -14.16 -9.77
C LEU A 120 7.49 -13.75 -9.80
N PHE A 121 7.74 -12.48 -9.54
CA PHE A 121 9.07 -11.90 -9.56
C PHE A 121 9.78 -12.01 -8.20
N TYR A 122 9.02 -11.89 -7.09
CA TYR A 122 9.63 -11.76 -5.78
C TYR A 122 8.68 -12.10 -4.62
N TYR A 123 9.21 -12.83 -3.61
CA TYR A 123 8.62 -12.97 -2.28
C TYR A 123 9.63 -12.39 -1.27
N LYS A 124 9.21 -11.49 -0.38
CA LYS A 124 10.09 -10.93 0.66
C LYS A 124 9.48 -11.08 2.04
N TYR A 125 10.27 -11.62 2.94
CA TYR A 125 10.06 -11.53 4.38
C TYR A 125 10.69 -10.20 4.83
N PHE A 126 9.88 -9.25 5.28
CA PHE A 126 10.41 -8.12 6.06
C PHE A 126 10.29 -8.52 7.52
N SER A 127 11.35 -9.13 8.07
CA SER A 127 11.39 -9.43 9.51
C SER A 127 11.19 -8.15 10.31
N ASN A 128 10.29 -8.20 11.30
CA ASN A 128 9.90 -7.15 12.23
C ASN A 128 10.90 -5.99 12.32
N ALA A 129 10.46 -4.81 11.87
CA ALA A 129 11.06 -3.57 12.31
C ALA A 129 10.77 -3.44 13.81
N TYR A 130 11.85 -3.32 14.59
CA TYR A 130 11.85 -3.10 16.04
C TYR A 130 11.06 -1.85 16.44
#